data_AF-V2Z6P3-F1
#
_entry.id   AF-V2Z6P3-F1
#
_cell.length_a   1.000
_cell.length_b   1.000
_cell.length_c   1.000
_cell.angle_alpha   90.00
_cell.angle_beta   90.00
_cell.angle_gamma   90.00
#
_symmetry.space_group_name_H-M   'P 1'
#
loop_
_entity.id
_entity.type
_entity.pdbx_description
1 polymer ?
#
loop_
_entity_poly.entity_id
_entity_poly.type
_entity_poly.pdbx_seq_one_letter_code
_entity_poly.pdbx_strand_id
1 'polypeptide(L)'
;MFEIKQEVAMNEYLKEFISLKENYKLQDGNKSSVLALYQFADRLAVTGEKEAKEVLVDVYWLLGMMESAYLLFSTIVNKEDRKQIKKLATLQELSKSHADNFALSRPLTEKEEAARRERLKDLPQFRYYPDPVGTGAFEEGEAKTCPCCGKKSTVYYSTMPYCVENVENLCPLCISNGEAAKKYDATFVQDAEWNGEPDKEKDEELFCRTPGYISWQGEYWLSCCDDYCAYLGTVGTRELKAMDIADEVFEEYAARNEFEDVREYLVKDGSLCGYLFRCLHCGKYHLWVDAD
;
A
#
# COMPACT_ATOMS: atom_id res chain seq x y z
N MET A 1 25.25 -44.05 -34.44
CA MET A 1 24.19 -43.96 -33.43
C MET A 1 24.26 -42.54 -32.88
N PHE A 2 23.50 -41.63 -33.48
CA PHE A 2 23.50 -40.22 -33.08
C PHE A 2 22.55 -40.09 -31.88
N GLU A 3 23.10 -39.76 -30.71
CA GLU A 3 22.31 -39.34 -29.55
C GLU A 3 21.63 -38.02 -29.90
N ILE A 4 20.31 -38.09 -30.09
CA ILE A 4 19.46 -36.92 -30.18
C ILE A 4 19.44 -36.31 -28.79
N LYS A 5 20.10 -35.17 -28.62
CA LYS A 5 19.90 -34.31 -27.44
C LYS A 5 18.41 -33.96 -27.40
N GLN A 6 17.72 -34.51 -26.41
CA GLN A 6 16.36 -34.14 -26.09
C GLN A 6 16.41 -32.69 -25.59
N GLU A 7 16.09 -31.75 -26.47
CA GLU A 7 15.74 -30.38 -26.07
C GLU A 7 14.58 -30.54 -25.07
N VAL A 8 14.82 -30.21 -23.81
CA VAL A 8 13.79 -30.24 -22.77
C VAL A 8 12.76 -29.18 -23.17
N ALA A 9 11.66 -29.61 -23.78
CA ALA A 9 10.56 -28.74 -24.13
C ALA A 9 10.13 -27.99 -22.86
N MET A 10 10.28 -26.67 -22.86
CA MET A 10 9.91 -25.81 -21.75
C MET A 10 8.42 -26.02 -21.44
N ASN A 11 8.11 -26.44 -20.19
CA ASN A 11 6.73 -26.64 -19.75
C ASN A 11 5.95 -25.31 -19.90
N GLU A 12 4.69 -25.40 -20.32
CA GLU A 12 3.76 -24.27 -20.48
C GLU A 12 3.69 -23.36 -19.25
N TYR A 13 3.73 -23.89 -18.02
CA TYR A 13 3.76 -23.05 -16.80
C TYR A 13 4.98 -22.13 -16.77
N LEU A 14 6.15 -22.62 -17.18
CA LEU A 14 7.38 -21.83 -17.18
C LEU A 14 7.33 -20.76 -18.27
N LYS A 15 6.72 -21.05 -19.44
CA LYS A 15 6.50 -20.06 -20.51
C LYS A 15 5.61 -18.92 -20.02
N GLU A 16 4.49 -19.25 -19.39
CA GLU A 16 3.55 -18.28 -18.86
C GLU A 16 4.19 -17.42 -17.76
N PHE A 17 4.94 -18.04 -16.84
CA PHE A 17 5.67 -17.32 -15.81
C PHE A 17 6.69 -16.31 -16.38
N ILE A 18 7.45 -16.70 -17.41
CA ILE A 18 8.42 -15.80 -18.06
C ILE A 18 7.69 -14.57 -18.62
N SER A 19 6.58 -14.78 -19.33
CA SER A 19 5.76 -13.68 -19.88
C SER A 19 5.20 -12.78 -18.77
N LEU A 20 4.67 -13.34 -17.69
CA LEU A 20 4.15 -12.58 -16.55
C LEU A 20 5.26 -11.80 -15.84
N LYS A 21 6.45 -12.38 -15.68
CA LYS A 21 7.61 -11.74 -15.08
C LYS A 21 8.15 -10.59 -15.95
N GLU A 22 8.16 -10.76 -17.27
CA GLU A 22 8.51 -9.70 -18.21
C GLU A 22 7.48 -8.56 -18.15
N ASN A 23 6.19 -8.88 -18.16
CA ASN A 23 5.13 -7.88 -18.01
C ASN A 23 5.24 -7.16 -16.65
N TYR A 24 5.48 -7.87 -15.56
CA TYR A 24 5.74 -7.27 -14.24
C TYR A 24 6.90 -6.27 -14.28
N LYS A 25 8.00 -6.61 -14.93
CA LYS A 25 9.14 -5.68 -15.08
C LYS A 25 8.80 -4.49 -15.98
N LEU A 26 8.13 -4.71 -17.09
CA LEU A 26 7.74 -3.65 -18.05
C LEU A 26 6.75 -2.66 -17.44
N GLN A 27 5.83 -3.17 -16.62
CA GLN A 27 4.85 -2.38 -15.89
C GLN A 27 5.36 -1.92 -14.53
N ASP A 28 6.65 -2.16 -14.26
CA ASP A 28 7.35 -1.84 -13.02
C ASP A 28 6.54 -2.22 -11.77
N GLY A 29 5.95 -3.42 -11.75
CA GLY A 29 5.21 -3.94 -10.61
C GLY A 29 3.89 -3.24 -10.27
N ASN A 30 3.22 -2.63 -11.25
CA ASN A 30 1.89 -2.03 -11.02
C ASN A 30 0.84 -3.04 -10.53
N LYS A 31 -0.30 -2.53 -10.04
CA LYS A 31 -1.40 -3.34 -9.48
C LYS A 31 -1.86 -4.47 -10.42
N SER A 32 -2.01 -4.22 -11.72
CA SER A 32 -2.52 -5.24 -12.64
C SER A 32 -1.52 -6.37 -12.88
N SER A 33 -0.23 -6.05 -12.98
CA SER A 33 0.83 -7.06 -13.14
C SER A 33 1.01 -7.92 -11.88
N VAL A 34 0.91 -7.32 -10.69
CA VAL A 34 0.94 -8.06 -9.40
C VAL A 34 -0.28 -8.96 -9.26
N LEU A 35 -1.49 -8.46 -9.60
CA LEU A 35 -2.70 -9.27 -9.58
C LEU A 35 -2.61 -10.46 -10.54
N ALA A 36 -2.03 -10.28 -11.73
CA ALA A 36 -1.84 -11.37 -12.68
C ALA A 36 -0.91 -12.47 -12.13
N LEU A 37 0.15 -12.10 -11.40
CA LEU A 37 1.03 -13.05 -10.70
C LEU A 37 0.27 -13.82 -9.61
N TYR A 38 -0.56 -13.15 -8.81
CA TYR A 38 -1.40 -13.83 -7.80
C TYR A 38 -2.41 -14.79 -8.42
N GLN A 39 -3.11 -14.37 -9.47
CA GLN A 39 -4.06 -15.24 -10.18
C GLN A 39 -3.36 -16.45 -10.80
N PHE A 40 -2.13 -16.29 -11.28
CA PHE A 40 -1.32 -17.41 -11.76
C PHE A 40 -0.89 -18.33 -10.63
N ALA A 41 -0.45 -17.77 -9.49
CA ALA A 41 -0.12 -18.54 -8.29
C ALA A 41 -1.31 -19.40 -7.81
N ASP A 42 -2.51 -18.84 -7.76
CA ASP A 42 -3.73 -19.57 -7.38
C ASP A 42 -4.01 -20.76 -8.32
N ARG A 43 -3.80 -20.57 -9.63
CA ARG A 43 -3.96 -21.66 -10.62
C ARG A 43 -2.93 -22.77 -10.39
N LEU A 44 -1.67 -22.44 -10.18
CA LEU A 44 -0.62 -23.44 -9.96
C LEU A 44 -0.82 -24.21 -8.65
N ALA A 45 -1.32 -23.54 -7.61
CA ALA A 45 -1.52 -24.15 -6.29
C ALA A 45 -2.53 -25.31 -6.30
N VAL A 46 -3.50 -25.28 -7.22
CA VAL A 46 -4.54 -26.33 -7.32
C VAL A 46 -4.19 -27.47 -8.27
N THR A 47 -3.23 -27.30 -9.18
CA THR A 47 -2.87 -28.32 -10.19
C THR A 47 -2.22 -29.56 -9.57
N GLY A 48 -1.43 -29.40 -8.49
CA GLY A 48 -0.75 -30.51 -7.80
C GLY A 48 0.46 -31.12 -8.53
N GLU A 49 0.65 -30.83 -9.81
CA GLU A 49 1.79 -31.25 -10.66
C GLU A 49 3.13 -30.72 -10.11
N LYS A 50 4.20 -31.51 -10.27
CA LYS A 50 5.52 -31.16 -9.72
C LYS A 50 6.07 -29.90 -10.39
N GLU A 51 5.96 -29.83 -11.71
CA GLU A 51 6.41 -28.71 -12.53
C GLU A 51 5.65 -27.43 -12.19
N ALA A 52 4.35 -27.52 -11.91
CA ALA A 52 3.55 -26.39 -11.44
C ALA A 52 4.04 -25.87 -10.08
N LYS A 53 4.40 -26.78 -9.15
CA LYS A 53 4.97 -26.41 -7.85
C LYS A 53 6.35 -25.77 -7.98
N GLU A 54 7.19 -26.24 -8.90
CA GLU A 54 8.50 -25.64 -9.17
C GLU A 54 8.36 -24.19 -9.64
N VAL A 55 7.44 -23.93 -10.56
CA VAL A 55 7.13 -22.56 -11.03
C VAL A 55 6.48 -21.72 -9.93
N LEU A 56 5.58 -22.29 -9.13
CA LEU A 56 4.91 -21.58 -8.03
C LEU A 56 5.91 -21.05 -7.00
N VAL A 57 6.99 -21.78 -6.71
CA VAL A 57 8.08 -21.30 -5.85
C VAL A 57 8.72 -20.03 -6.42
N ASP A 58 8.91 -19.95 -7.74
CA ASP A 58 9.47 -18.76 -8.39
C ASP A 58 8.49 -17.58 -8.42
N VAL A 59 7.19 -17.86 -8.51
CA VAL A 59 6.14 -16.84 -8.39
C VAL A 59 6.10 -16.28 -6.96
N TYR A 60 6.11 -17.13 -5.93
CA TYR A 60 6.18 -16.69 -4.54
C TYR A 60 7.43 -15.87 -4.25
N TRP A 61 8.58 -16.29 -4.77
CA TRP A 61 9.81 -15.48 -4.69
C TRP A 61 9.60 -14.10 -5.30
N LEU A 62 9.06 -14.01 -6.53
CA LEU A 62 8.83 -12.73 -7.21
C LEU A 62 7.85 -11.83 -6.44
N LEU A 63 6.85 -12.43 -5.79
CA LEU A 63 5.87 -11.75 -4.95
C LEU A 63 6.40 -11.36 -3.57
N GLY A 64 7.64 -11.71 -3.20
CA GLY A 64 8.19 -11.43 -1.87
C GLY A 64 7.76 -12.41 -0.77
N MET A 65 7.05 -13.49 -1.13
CA MET A 65 6.53 -14.50 -0.20
C MET A 65 7.58 -15.57 0.10
N MET A 66 8.60 -15.23 0.90
CA MET A 66 9.78 -16.07 1.12
C MET A 66 9.51 -17.30 1.99
N GLU A 67 8.63 -17.20 2.99
CA GLU A 67 8.21 -18.35 3.79
C GLU A 67 7.37 -19.31 2.95
N SER A 68 6.39 -18.79 2.22
CA SER A 68 5.57 -19.59 1.31
C SER A 68 6.42 -20.32 0.25
N ALA A 69 7.40 -19.63 -0.34
CA ALA A 69 8.35 -20.21 -1.28
C ALA A 69 9.21 -21.31 -0.63
N TYR A 70 9.75 -21.06 0.57
CA TYR A 70 10.57 -22.03 1.31
C TYR A 70 9.78 -23.30 1.66
N LEU A 71 8.60 -23.13 2.28
CA LEU A 71 7.77 -24.24 2.72
C LEU A 71 7.41 -25.14 1.54
N LEU A 72 6.94 -24.55 0.43
CA LEU A 72 6.63 -25.31 -0.78
C LEU A 72 7.87 -26.01 -1.35
N PHE A 73 8.98 -25.28 -1.53
CA PHE A 73 10.19 -25.84 -2.14
C PHE A 73 10.79 -26.99 -1.31
N SER A 74 10.69 -26.92 0.01
CA SER A 74 11.15 -27.98 0.92
C SER A 74 10.46 -29.33 0.68
N THR A 75 9.22 -29.32 0.14
CA THR A 75 8.45 -30.55 -0.14
C THR A 75 8.81 -31.21 -1.47
N ILE A 76 9.41 -30.47 -2.40
CA ILE A 76 9.69 -30.93 -3.77
C ILE A 76 11.19 -31.01 -4.10
N VAL A 77 12.05 -30.53 -3.20
CA VAL A 77 13.50 -30.44 -3.41
C VAL A 77 14.14 -31.80 -3.71
N ASN A 78 14.94 -31.86 -4.77
CA ASN A 78 15.84 -32.97 -5.01
C ASN A 78 17.14 -32.79 -4.20
N LYS A 79 17.33 -33.63 -3.18
CA LYS A 79 18.52 -33.60 -2.30
C LYS A 79 19.82 -34.02 -2.99
N GLU A 80 19.74 -34.58 -4.20
CA GLU A 80 20.92 -34.94 -5.00
C GLU A 80 21.37 -33.77 -5.89
N ASP A 81 20.51 -32.77 -6.11
CA ASP A 81 20.82 -31.58 -6.91
C ASP A 81 21.41 -30.46 -6.03
N ARG A 82 22.72 -30.24 -6.18
CA ARG A 82 23.46 -29.19 -5.46
C ARG A 82 22.91 -27.78 -5.70
N LYS A 83 22.33 -27.48 -6.88
CA LYS A 83 21.72 -26.17 -7.15
C LYS A 83 20.44 -26.00 -6.35
N GLN A 84 19.62 -27.03 -6.28
CA GLN A 84 18.39 -27.00 -5.49
C GLN A 84 18.68 -26.91 -4.00
N ILE A 85 19.70 -27.61 -3.48
CA ILE A 85 20.13 -27.46 -2.07
C ILE A 85 20.54 -26.02 -1.75
N LYS A 86 21.29 -25.36 -2.65
CA LYS A 86 21.66 -23.94 -2.47
C LYS A 86 20.44 -23.03 -2.45
N LYS A 87 19.52 -23.19 -3.40
CA LYS A 87 18.26 -22.42 -3.46
C LYS A 87 17.45 -22.60 -2.16
N LEU A 88 17.36 -23.84 -1.67
CA LEU A 88 16.67 -24.15 -0.42
C LEU A 88 17.31 -23.44 0.78
N ALA A 89 18.64 -23.45 0.88
CA ALA A 89 19.34 -22.75 1.96
C ALA A 89 19.09 -21.24 1.94
N THR A 90 19.14 -20.61 0.76
CA THR A 90 18.82 -19.18 0.61
C THR A 90 17.36 -18.88 0.98
N LEU A 91 16.41 -19.68 0.51
CA LEU A 91 15.00 -19.55 0.89
C LEU A 91 14.78 -19.70 2.40
N GLN A 92 15.49 -20.64 3.04
CA GLN A 92 15.41 -20.84 4.47
C GLN A 92 15.92 -19.63 5.26
N GLU A 93 17.01 -19.01 4.80
CA GLU A 93 17.57 -17.80 5.41
C GLU A 93 16.58 -16.63 5.29
N LEU A 94 16.07 -16.38 4.07
CA LEU A 94 15.08 -15.32 3.81
C LEU A 94 13.78 -15.55 4.57
N SER A 95 13.29 -16.78 4.65
CA SER A 95 12.11 -17.14 5.43
C SER A 95 12.30 -16.86 6.92
N LYS A 96 13.49 -17.09 7.48
CA LYS A 96 13.78 -16.79 8.89
C LYS A 96 13.93 -15.30 9.18
N SER A 97 14.48 -14.52 8.26
CA SER A 97 14.70 -13.08 8.46
C SER A 97 13.45 -12.25 8.17
N HIS A 98 12.71 -12.60 7.12
CA HIS A 98 11.64 -11.77 6.57
C HIS A 98 10.27 -12.43 6.58
N ALA A 99 10.19 -13.77 6.68
CA ALA A 99 8.97 -14.53 6.43
C ALA A 99 8.27 -14.04 5.15
N ASP A 100 6.96 -13.81 5.19
CA ASP A 100 6.20 -13.16 4.11
C ASP A 100 5.95 -11.65 4.39
N ASN A 101 6.67 -11.02 5.32
CA ASN A 101 6.42 -9.63 5.76
C ASN A 101 6.64 -8.58 4.66
N PHE A 102 7.44 -8.90 3.64
CA PHE A 102 7.74 -8.02 2.50
C PHE A 102 7.03 -8.47 1.23
N ALA A 103 6.01 -9.33 1.35
CA ALA A 103 5.21 -9.74 0.22
C ALA A 103 4.45 -8.54 -0.36
N LEU A 104 4.42 -8.45 -1.70
CA LEU A 104 3.60 -7.47 -2.39
C LEU A 104 2.15 -7.69 -2.03
N SER A 105 1.44 -6.65 -1.58
CA SER A 105 0.03 -6.76 -1.22
C SER A 105 -0.78 -7.25 -2.42
N ARG A 106 -1.70 -8.18 -2.18
CA ARG A 106 -2.58 -8.72 -3.23
C ARG A 106 -3.61 -7.66 -3.62
N PRO A 107 -3.59 -7.13 -4.86
CA PRO A 107 -4.58 -6.17 -5.29
C PRO A 107 -5.95 -6.85 -5.39
N LEU A 108 -7.02 -6.08 -5.12
CA LEU A 108 -8.37 -6.55 -5.34
C LEU A 108 -8.67 -6.65 -6.84
N THR A 109 -9.48 -7.63 -7.23
CA THR A 109 -10.08 -7.66 -8.56
C THR A 109 -11.12 -6.57 -8.71
N GLU A 110 -11.44 -6.17 -9.94
CA GLU A 110 -12.49 -5.16 -10.20
C GLU A 110 -13.83 -5.50 -9.53
N LYS A 111 -14.18 -6.79 -9.48
CA LYS A 111 -15.39 -7.29 -8.82
C LYS A 111 -15.32 -7.11 -7.30
N GLU A 112 -14.17 -7.41 -6.70
CA GLU A 112 -13.95 -7.23 -5.27
C GLU A 112 -13.90 -5.74 -4.89
N GLU A 113 -13.29 -4.90 -5.72
CA GLU A 113 -13.31 -3.45 -5.55
C GLU A 113 -14.74 -2.90 -5.65
N ALA A 114 -15.54 -3.36 -6.61
CA ALA A 114 -16.94 -2.95 -6.73
C ALA A 114 -17.76 -3.39 -5.50
N ALA A 115 -17.57 -4.61 -5.02
CA ALA A 115 -18.20 -5.09 -3.80
C ALA A 115 -17.74 -4.30 -2.56
N ARG A 116 -16.45 -3.93 -2.49
CA ARG A 116 -15.91 -3.07 -1.43
C ARG A 116 -16.56 -1.70 -1.47
N ARG A 117 -16.61 -1.04 -2.64
CA ARG A 117 -17.31 0.25 -2.83
C ARG A 117 -18.76 0.20 -2.36
N GLU A 118 -19.48 -0.86 -2.69
CA GLU A 118 -20.87 -1.03 -2.27
C GLU A 118 -21.01 -1.23 -0.75
N ARG A 119 -20.12 -2.01 -0.12
CA ARG A 119 -20.12 -2.19 1.34
C ARG A 119 -19.77 -0.91 2.09
N LEU A 120 -18.92 -0.07 1.52
CA LEU A 120 -18.38 1.13 2.16
C LEU A 120 -19.12 2.42 1.78
N LYS A 121 -20.16 2.35 0.93
CA LYS A 121 -20.89 3.52 0.42
C LYS A 121 -21.51 4.40 1.51
N ASP A 122 -21.82 3.81 2.66
CA ASP A 122 -22.46 4.48 3.80
C ASP A 122 -21.44 5.02 4.81
N LEU A 123 -20.13 4.88 4.53
CA LEU A 123 -19.10 5.53 5.34
C LEU A 123 -19.17 7.06 5.18
N PRO A 124 -18.87 7.81 6.24
CA PRO A 124 -18.76 9.25 6.13
C PRO A 124 -17.68 9.63 5.12
N GLN A 125 -17.95 10.69 4.37
CA GLN A 125 -16.96 11.30 3.49
C GLN A 125 -16.16 12.34 4.26
N PHE A 126 -14.86 12.38 4.00
CA PHE A 126 -13.96 13.36 4.56
C PHE A 126 -13.50 14.26 3.42
N ARG A 127 -13.77 15.56 3.52
CA ARG A 127 -13.46 16.54 2.48
C ARG A 127 -11.98 16.55 2.13
N TYR A 128 -11.13 16.52 3.16
CA TYR A 128 -9.69 16.55 3.01
C TYR A 128 -9.09 15.16 2.81
N TYR A 129 -9.83 14.08 2.99
CA TYR A 129 -9.32 12.72 2.82
C TYR A 129 -10.32 11.83 2.05
N PRO A 130 -10.30 11.87 0.70
CA PRO A 130 -11.35 11.24 -0.11
C PRO A 130 -11.41 9.72 -0.05
N ASP A 131 -10.29 9.03 0.16
CA ASP A 131 -10.23 7.56 0.20
C ASP A 131 -9.41 7.03 1.40
N PRO A 132 -9.86 7.27 2.65
CA PRO A 132 -9.10 6.93 3.84
C PRO A 132 -8.99 5.41 4.06
N VAL A 133 -9.90 4.63 3.48
CA VAL A 133 -9.88 3.16 3.53
C VAL A 133 -8.90 2.59 2.49
N GLY A 134 -8.85 3.14 1.28
CA GLY A 134 -7.93 2.69 0.23
C GLY A 134 -6.46 3.01 0.52
N THR A 135 -6.20 4.07 1.28
CA THR A 135 -4.86 4.48 1.73
C THR A 135 -4.49 3.96 3.11
N GLY A 136 -5.38 3.21 3.79
CA GLY A 136 -5.06 2.50 5.03
C GLY A 136 -5.25 3.28 6.35
N ALA A 137 -5.79 4.49 6.34
CA ALA A 137 -6.18 5.19 7.58
C ALA A 137 -7.32 4.47 8.32
N PHE A 138 -8.17 3.77 7.57
CA PHE A 138 -9.13 2.81 8.12
C PHE A 138 -8.87 1.41 7.60
N GLU A 139 -9.02 0.42 8.47
CA GLU A 139 -8.95 -1.00 8.11
C GLU A 139 -10.32 -1.67 8.23
N GLU A 140 -10.55 -2.66 7.36
CA GLU A 140 -11.70 -3.56 7.41
C GLU A 140 -11.31 -4.81 8.22
N GLY A 141 -12.19 -5.25 9.12
CA GLY A 141 -11.94 -6.44 9.93
C GLY A 141 -13.20 -6.99 10.59
N GLU A 142 -13.00 -7.87 11.57
CA GLU A 142 -14.10 -8.36 12.41
C GLU A 142 -14.79 -7.21 13.15
N ALA A 143 -16.07 -7.39 13.48
CA ALA A 143 -16.85 -6.35 14.14
C ALA A 143 -16.33 -6.07 15.56
N LYS A 144 -15.70 -4.90 15.74
CA LYS A 144 -15.18 -4.40 17.02
C LYS A 144 -16.08 -3.31 17.58
N THR A 145 -16.07 -3.13 18.90
CA THR A 145 -16.85 -2.08 19.58
C THR A 145 -16.06 -0.78 19.58
N CYS A 146 -16.63 0.30 19.03
CA CYS A 146 -16.03 1.62 19.08
C CYS A 146 -16.04 2.16 20.52
N PRO A 147 -14.88 2.57 21.09
CA PRO A 147 -14.83 3.06 22.47
C PRO A 147 -15.52 4.41 22.64
N CYS A 148 -15.71 5.18 21.56
CA CYS A 148 -16.41 6.46 21.59
C CYS A 148 -17.93 6.27 21.77
N CYS A 149 -18.61 5.64 20.81
CA CYS A 149 -20.07 5.52 20.76
C CYS A 149 -20.64 4.18 21.24
N GLY A 150 -19.81 3.18 21.53
CA GLY A 150 -20.23 1.83 21.97
C GLY A 150 -20.89 0.97 20.89
N LYS A 151 -20.98 1.44 19.64
CA LYS A 151 -21.52 0.67 18.51
C LYS A 151 -20.48 -0.27 17.93
N LYS A 152 -20.92 -1.39 17.34
CA LYS A 152 -20.05 -2.29 16.58
C LYS A 152 -19.78 -1.72 15.19
N SER A 153 -18.54 -1.85 14.72
CA SER A 153 -18.11 -1.47 13.37
C SER A 153 -17.15 -2.53 12.82
N THR A 154 -17.25 -2.82 11.53
CA THR A 154 -16.28 -3.65 10.79
C THR A 154 -15.21 -2.81 10.11
N VAL A 155 -15.30 -1.48 10.22
CA VAL A 155 -14.30 -0.53 9.75
C VAL A 155 -13.87 0.34 10.91
N TYR A 156 -12.58 0.48 11.13
CA TYR A 156 -12.08 1.22 12.27
C TYR A 156 -10.70 1.82 11.99
N TYR A 157 -10.38 2.88 12.72
CA TYR A 157 -9.17 3.68 12.53
C TYR A 157 -7.93 2.82 12.82
N SER A 158 -7.00 2.80 11.86
CA SER A 158 -5.83 1.92 11.87
C SER A 158 -4.70 2.46 12.75
N THR A 159 -4.72 3.76 13.04
CA THR A 159 -3.73 4.42 13.90
C THR A 159 -4.36 4.88 15.21
N MET A 160 -3.63 5.68 15.98
CA MET A 160 -4.08 6.21 17.26
C MET A 160 -4.25 7.73 17.13
N PRO A 161 -5.32 8.29 17.72
CA PRO A 161 -5.44 9.73 17.80
C PRO A 161 -4.41 10.30 18.80
N TYR A 162 -3.97 11.53 18.57
CA TYR A 162 -3.13 12.27 19.49
C TYR A 162 -3.95 12.68 20.72
N CYS A 163 -3.88 11.89 21.78
CA CYS A 163 -4.51 12.15 23.07
C CYS A 163 -3.78 11.45 24.23
N VAL A 164 -4.20 11.74 25.46
CA VAL A 164 -3.59 11.15 26.67
C VAL A 164 -3.96 9.67 26.84
N GLU A 165 -5.16 9.30 26.39
CA GLU A 165 -5.67 7.93 26.50
C GLU A 165 -5.16 7.06 25.35
N ASN A 166 -4.93 5.77 25.59
CA ASN A 166 -4.68 4.82 24.51
C ASN A 166 -6.03 4.37 23.91
N VAL A 167 -6.44 4.99 22.81
CA VAL A 167 -7.74 4.78 22.17
C VAL A 167 -7.56 4.10 20.81
N GLU A 168 -8.05 2.87 20.71
CA GLU A 168 -8.01 2.08 19.48
C GLU A 168 -9.43 1.79 18.95
N ASN A 169 -9.52 1.38 17.69
CA ASN A 169 -10.76 0.89 17.06
C ASN A 169 -11.89 1.94 16.99
N LEU A 170 -11.54 3.22 16.83
CA LEU A 170 -12.52 4.29 16.58
C LEU A 170 -13.23 4.06 15.25
N CYS A 171 -14.57 4.17 15.25
CA CYS A 171 -15.32 4.05 14.00
C CYS A 171 -15.26 5.36 13.18
N PRO A 172 -15.36 5.29 11.84
CA PRO A 172 -15.32 6.46 10.97
C PRO A 172 -16.33 7.54 11.33
N LEU A 173 -17.54 7.14 11.78
CA LEU A 173 -18.60 8.07 12.13
C LEU A 173 -18.19 9.00 13.28
N CYS A 174 -17.60 8.45 14.35
CA CYS A 174 -17.17 9.25 15.52
C CYS A 174 -16.01 10.19 15.22
N ILE A 175 -15.18 9.86 14.22
CA ILE A 175 -14.16 10.80 13.72
C ILE A 175 -14.88 11.89 12.93
N SER A 176 -15.68 11.53 11.92
CA SER A 176 -16.31 12.50 11.01
C SER A 176 -17.21 13.54 11.70
N ASN A 177 -17.90 13.16 12.77
CA ASN A 177 -18.79 14.06 13.52
C ASN A 177 -18.09 14.78 14.68
N GLY A 178 -16.80 14.49 14.93
CA GLY A 178 -15.98 15.07 15.99
C GLY A 178 -16.31 14.58 17.40
N GLU A 179 -17.16 13.56 17.57
CA GLU A 179 -17.46 13.00 18.90
C GLU A 179 -16.22 12.35 19.53
N ALA A 180 -15.37 11.70 18.72
CA ALA A 180 -14.12 11.11 19.19
C ALA A 180 -13.15 12.19 19.69
N ALA A 181 -12.90 13.21 18.87
CA ALA A 181 -12.06 14.35 19.26
C ALA A 181 -12.56 15.00 20.56
N LYS A 182 -13.85 15.29 20.67
CA LYS A 182 -14.45 15.91 21.88
C LYS A 182 -14.35 15.04 23.11
N LYS A 183 -14.57 13.73 22.98
CA LYS A 183 -14.60 12.80 24.12
C LYS A 183 -13.21 12.62 24.73
N TYR A 184 -12.18 12.57 23.88
CA TYR A 184 -10.82 12.23 24.28
C TYR A 184 -9.86 13.43 24.29
N ASP A 185 -10.36 14.64 24.01
CA ASP A 185 -9.55 15.85 23.79
C ASP A 185 -8.43 15.58 22.79
N ALA A 186 -8.81 15.05 21.63
CA ALA A 186 -7.90 14.43 20.69
C ALA A 186 -7.85 15.15 19.35
N THR A 187 -6.68 15.12 18.71
CA THR A 187 -6.51 15.45 17.29
C THR A 187 -6.06 14.22 16.50
N PHE A 188 -6.25 14.26 15.19
CA PHE A 188 -5.93 13.15 14.29
C PHE A 188 -4.81 13.49 13.30
N VAL A 189 -4.43 14.76 13.21
CA VAL A 189 -3.37 15.27 12.34
C VAL A 189 -2.38 16.00 13.23
N GLN A 190 -1.08 15.75 13.03
CA GLN A 190 -0.03 16.35 13.85
C GLN A 190 0.18 17.83 13.53
N ASP A 191 0.32 18.17 12.25
CA ASP A 191 0.58 19.54 11.82
C ASP A 191 0.05 19.80 10.39
N ALA A 192 -0.05 21.08 10.02
CA ALA A 192 -0.49 21.50 8.70
C ALA A 192 0.10 22.86 8.29
N GLU A 193 0.34 23.01 6.99
CA GLU A 193 0.61 24.29 6.36
C GLU A 193 -0.66 25.14 6.33
N TRP A 194 -0.57 26.40 6.78
CA TRP A 194 -1.67 27.37 6.65
C TRP A 194 -1.13 28.73 6.22
N ASN A 195 -1.51 29.16 5.01
CA ASN A 195 -1.08 30.43 4.42
C ASN A 195 -2.20 31.49 4.36
N GLY A 196 -3.42 31.14 4.78
CA GLY A 196 -4.58 32.03 4.77
C GLY A 196 -4.82 32.76 6.10
N GLU A 197 -5.91 33.51 6.18
CA GLU A 197 -6.40 34.04 7.45
C GLU A 197 -6.85 32.89 8.38
N PRO A 198 -6.68 32.99 9.71
CA PRO A 198 -7.10 31.94 10.64
C PRO A 198 -8.57 31.56 10.48
N ASP A 199 -8.83 30.27 10.23
CA ASP A 199 -10.18 29.73 10.00
C ASP A 199 -10.45 28.52 10.91
N LYS A 200 -11.06 28.81 12.06
CA LYS A 200 -11.32 27.81 13.08
C LYS A 200 -12.20 26.65 12.59
N GLU A 201 -13.10 26.89 11.63
CA GLU A 201 -13.99 25.83 11.14
C GLU A 201 -13.22 24.80 10.31
N LYS A 202 -12.27 25.28 9.49
CA LYS A 202 -11.38 24.40 8.70
C LYS A 202 -10.39 23.68 9.58
N ASP A 203 -9.83 24.34 10.58
CA ASP A 203 -8.97 23.70 11.58
C ASP A 203 -9.73 22.59 12.32
N GLU A 204 -10.95 22.86 12.78
CA GLU A 204 -11.80 21.85 13.43
C GLU A 204 -12.22 20.71 12.48
N GLU A 205 -12.36 20.97 11.17
CA GLU A 205 -12.61 19.93 10.17
C GLU A 205 -11.38 19.05 9.95
N LEU A 206 -10.20 19.64 9.82
CA LEU A 206 -8.96 18.91 9.60
C LEU A 206 -8.53 18.15 10.86
N PHE A 207 -8.21 18.86 11.94
CA PHE A 207 -7.55 18.27 13.10
C PHE A 207 -8.47 17.37 13.94
N CYS A 208 -9.77 17.63 13.94
CA CYS A 208 -10.72 16.95 14.83
C CYS A 208 -11.72 16.05 14.11
N ARG A 209 -11.91 16.21 12.80
CA ARG A 209 -12.92 15.48 12.01
C ARG A 209 -12.37 14.74 10.80
N THR A 210 -11.09 14.87 10.49
CA THR A 210 -10.43 14.14 9.40
C THR A 210 -9.43 13.15 10.00
N PRO A 211 -9.43 11.86 9.61
CA PRO A 211 -8.43 10.92 10.09
C PRO A 211 -7.03 11.31 9.59
N GLY A 212 -6.00 11.04 10.39
CA GLY A 212 -4.61 11.12 9.96
C GLY A 212 -4.22 10.02 8.97
N TYR A 213 -3.05 10.18 8.34
CA TYR A 213 -2.44 9.22 7.44
C TYR A 213 -1.12 8.70 8.04
N ILE A 214 -0.67 7.52 7.63
CA ILE A 214 0.58 6.94 8.16
C ILE A 214 1.78 7.63 7.51
N SER A 215 2.74 8.08 8.33
CA SER A 215 3.97 8.75 7.90
C SER A 215 5.17 8.39 8.80
N TRP A 216 6.38 8.82 8.42
CA TRP A 216 7.60 8.56 9.19
C TRP A 216 7.82 9.55 10.35
N GLN A 217 7.76 10.85 10.08
CA GLN A 217 8.01 11.95 11.04
C GLN A 217 6.73 12.62 11.56
N GLY A 218 5.55 12.15 11.12
CA GLY A 218 4.22 12.65 11.52
C GLY A 218 3.48 13.34 10.37
N GLU A 219 2.15 13.41 10.48
CA GLU A 219 1.32 14.00 9.41
C GLU A 219 1.58 15.50 9.27
N TYR A 220 1.79 15.93 8.02
CA TYR A 220 1.93 17.33 7.64
C TYR A 220 0.99 17.65 6.48
N TRP A 221 -0.12 18.31 6.77
CA TRP A 221 -1.16 18.58 5.77
C TRP A 221 -0.88 19.84 4.95
N LEU A 222 -0.97 19.75 3.62
CA LEU A 222 -0.74 20.92 2.75
C LEU A 222 -2.02 21.75 2.52
N SER A 223 -1.85 23.07 2.29
CA SER A 223 -2.94 23.99 1.93
C SER A 223 -2.67 24.74 0.62
N CYS A 224 -3.75 25.13 -0.06
CA CYS A 224 -3.71 25.91 -1.30
C CYS A 224 -5.06 26.60 -1.55
N CYS A 225 -5.03 27.85 -2.02
CA CYS A 225 -6.23 28.68 -2.23
C CYS A 225 -7.07 28.86 -0.95
N ASP A 226 -6.44 29.23 0.16
CA ASP A 226 -7.08 29.51 1.46
C ASP A 226 -7.89 28.33 2.04
N ASP A 227 -7.48 27.10 1.72
CA ASP A 227 -8.12 25.86 2.16
C ASP A 227 -7.12 24.71 2.22
N TYR A 228 -7.43 23.68 3.02
CA TYR A 228 -6.62 22.46 3.05
C TYR A 228 -6.84 21.61 1.79
N CYS A 229 -5.76 20.99 1.33
CA CYS A 229 -5.80 20.11 0.18
C CYS A 229 -6.40 18.73 0.54
N ALA A 230 -6.88 18.01 -0.46
CA ALA A 230 -7.26 16.62 -0.31
C ALA A 230 -6.03 15.71 -0.38
N TYR A 231 -5.77 14.91 0.66
CA TYR A 231 -4.74 13.88 0.65
C TYR A 231 -5.18 12.67 -0.19
N LEU A 232 -4.31 12.24 -1.11
CA LEU A 232 -4.60 11.18 -2.09
C LEU A 232 -3.84 9.88 -1.85
N GLY A 233 -2.92 9.84 -0.88
CA GLY A 233 -2.12 8.67 -0.57
C GLY A 233 -0.62 8.87 -0.78
N THR A 234 0.13 7.81 -0.52
CA THR A 234 1.57 7.74 -0.74
C THR A 234 1.91 7.56 -2.22
N VAL A 235 3.00 8.20 -2.65
CA VAL A 235 3.48 8.21 -4.03
C VAL A 235 5.01 8.12 -4.08
N GLY A 236 5.51 7.47 -5.13
CA GLY A 236 6.88 7.57 -5.59
C GLY A 236 6.96 8.31 -6.92
N THR A 237 8.18 8.46 -7.44
CA THR A 237 8.41 9.03 -8.78
C THR A 237 7.65 8.27 -9.86
N ARG A 238 7.47 6.96 -9.69
CA ARG A 238 6.72 6.10 -10.62
C ARG A 238 5.24 6.50 -10.69
N GLU A 239 4.58 6.63 -9.55
CA GLU A 239 3.15 7.01 -9.48
C GLU A 239 2.92 8.39 -10.09
N LEU A 240 3.80 9.35 -9.76
CA LEU A 240 3.71 10.71 -10.30
C LEU A 240 3.89 10.74 -11.84
N LYS A 241 4.78 9.91 -12.38
CA LYS A 241 4.94 9.76 -13.84
C LYS A 241 3.74 9.11 -14.50
N ALA A 242 3.15 8.09 -13.87
CA ALA A 242 1.95 7.43 -14.38
C ALA A 242 0.73 8.36 -14.41
N MET A 243 0.72 9.37 -13.55
CA MET A 243 -0.30 10.43 -13.51
C MET A 243 0.00 11.61 -14.43
N ASP A 244 1.17 11.65 -15.09
CA ASP A 244 1.64 12.75 -15.93
C ASP A 244 1.76 14.10 -15.19
N ILE A 245 2.09 14.07 -13.89
CA ILE A 245 2.24 15.26 -13.03
C ILE A 245 3.64 15.42 -12.44
N ALA A 246 4.55 14.49 -12.72
CA ALA A 246 5.86 14.44 -12.08
C ALA A 246 6.66 15.74 -12.23
N ASP A 247 6.72 16.31 -13.44
CA ASP A 247 7.52 17.51 -13.68
C ASP A 247 6.99 18.73 -12.89
N GLU A 248 5.69 19.00 -12.96
CA GLU A 248 5.04 20.11 -12.23
C GLU A 248 5.25 19.97 -10.72
N VAL A 249 4.99 18.78 -10.19
CA VAL A 249 5.04 18.52 -8.74
C VAL A 249 6.47 18.60 -8.19
N PHE A 250 7.47 18.08 -8.92
CA PHE A 250 8.87 18.18 -8.48
C PHE A 250 9.42 19.60 -8.62
N GLU A 251 9.00 20.37 -9.63
CA GLU A 251 9.39 21.77 -9.75
C GLU A 251 8.85 22.60 -8.58
N GLU A 252 7.58 22.39 -8.21
CA GLU A 252 7.00 23.03 -7.03
C GLU A 252 7.71 22.60 -5.74
N TYR A 253 7.93 21.30 -5.55
CA TYR A 253 8.58 20.78 -4.35
C TYR A 253 10.02 21.31 -4.19
N ALA A 254 10.78 21.41 -5.28
CA ALA A 254 12.15 21.92 -5.25
C ALA A 254 12.22 23.37 -4.73
N ALA A 255 11.16 24.17 -4.91
CA ALA A 255 11.10 25.52 -4.37
C ALA A 255 11.05 25.57 -2.83
N ARG A 256 10.69 24.45 -2.16
CA ARG A 256 10.67 24.32 -0.70
C ARG A 256 12.08 24.14 -0.10
N ASN A 257 13.07 23.72 -0.91
CA ASN A 257 14.47 23.56 -0.51
C ASN A 257 14.68 22.66 0.74
N GLU A 258 13.96 21.54 0.79
CA GLU A 258 14.02 20.55 1.89
C GLU A 258 14.96 19.37 1.56
N PHE A 259 14.51 18.46 0.70
CA PHE A 259 15.30 17.31 0.24
C PHE A 259 15.82 17.55 -1.19
N GLU A 260 17.09 17.25 -1.42
CA GLU A 260 17.71 17.25 -2.76
C GLU A 260 17.46 15.90 -3.47
N ASP A 261 17.52 15.89 -4.80
CA ASP A 261 17.44 14.70 -5.66
C ASP A 261 16.23 13.76 -5.42
N VAL A 262 15.15 14.28 -4.82
CA VAL A 262 13.94 13.52 -4.48
C VAL A 262 13.43 12.70 -5.66
N ARG A 263 13.47 13.27 -6.87
CA ARG A 263 13.00 12.62 -8.08
C ARG A 263 13.67 11.26 -8.35
N GLU A 264 14.92 11.07 -7.94
CA GLU A 264 15.64 9.83 -8.17
C GLU A 264 15.34 8.75 -7.11
N TYR A 265 15.06 9.17 -5.87
CA TYR A 265 14.98 8.28 -4.71
C TYR A 265 13.56 8.12 -4.13
N LEU A 266 12.56 8.86 -4.61
CA LEU A 266 11.20 8.79 -4.09
C LEU A 266 10.52 7.47 -4.48
N VAL A 267 10.28 6.64 -3.47
CA VAL A 267 9.63 5.33 -3.61
C VAL A 267 8.39 5.30 -2.74
N LYS A 268 7.26 4.90 -3.34
CA LYS A 268 6.02 4.72 -2.61
C LYS A 268 6.21 3.72 -1.46
N ASP A 269 5.80 4.12 -0.26
CA ASP A 269 5.91 3.32 0.98
C ASP A 269 7.37 2.92 1.32
N GLY A 270 8.36 3.64 0.78
CA GLY A 270 9.79 3.41 1.01
C GLY A 270 10.39 4.33 2.08
N SER A 271 11.71 4.22 2.27
CA SER A 271 12.50 5.06 3.19
C SER A 271 12.51 6.55 2.84
N LEU A 272 12.29 6.90 1.57
CA LEU A 272 11.96 8.27 1.14
C LEU A 272 10.63 8.21 0.41
N CYS A 273 9.56 8.67 1.07
CA CYS A 273 8.19 8.52 0.62
C CYS A 273 7.52 9.87 0.38
N GLY A 274 6.73 9.96 -0.69
CA GLY A 274 5.94 11.14 -1.03
C GLY A 274 4.50 11.00 -0.57
N TYR A 275 3.88 12.11 -0.20
CA TYR A 275 2.47 12.23 0.17
C TYR A 275 1.83 13.23 -0.79
N LEU A 276 0.89 12.74 -1.60
CA LEU A 276 0.28 13.55 -2.64
C LEU A 276 -0.99 14.22 -2.13
N PHE A 277 -1.08 15.52 -2.37
CA PHE A 277 -2.22 16.35 -2.05
C PHE A 277 -2.78 17.00 -3.32
N ARG A 278 -4.08 17.30 -3.34
CA ARG A 278 -4.72 18.04 -4.43
C ARG A 278 -5.56 19.19 -3.89
N CYS A 279 -5.32 20.39 -4.40
CA CYS A 279 -6.14 21.55 -4.06
C CYS A 279 -7.60 21.33 -4.46
N LEU A 280 -8.53 21.61 -3.55
CA LEU A 280 -9.97 21.47 -3.78
C LEU A 280 -10.54 22.51 -4.75
N HIS A 281 -9.83 23.62 -4.96
CA HIS A 281 -10.29 24.76 -5.76
C HIS A 281 -9.66 24.79 -7.16
N CYS A 282 -8.32 24.77 -7.24
CA CYS A 282 -7.62 24.86 -8.52
C CYS A 282 -7.27 23.48 -9.12
N GLY A 283 -7.39 22.41 -8.35
CA GLY A 283 -7.08 21.05 -8.80
C GLY A 283 -5.60 20.72 -8.94
N LYS A 284 -4.70 21.67 -8.63
CA LYS A 284 -3.24 21.44 -8.64
C LYS A 284 -2.82 20.41 -7.61
N TYR A 285 -1.75 19.70 -7.92
CA TYR A 285 -1.16 18.70 -7.05
C TYR A 285 0.01 19.29 -6.28
N HIS A 286 0.11 18.92 -5.01
CA HIS A 286 1.16 19.35 -4.10
C HIS A 286 1.79 18.10 -3.47
N LEU A 287 3.11 18.11 -3.27
CA LEU A 287 3.85 16.99 -2.71
C LEU A 287 4.46 17.39 -1.37
N TRP A 288 4.31 16.49 -0.39
CA TRP A 288 5.12 16.47 0.81
C TRP A 288 6.03 15.24 0.76
N VAL A 289 7.25 15.33 1.32
CA VAL A 289 8.20 14.21 1.33
C VAL A 289 8.70 14.01 2.74
N ASP A 290 8.81 12.74 3.12
CA ASP A 290 9.27 12.34 4.44
C ASP A 290 10.20 11.13 4.36
N ALA A 291 11.00 10.92 5.39
CA ALA A 291 11.98 9.84 5.46
C ALA A 291 12.04 9.13 6.83
N ASP A 292 12.44 7.86 6.81
CA ASP A 292 12.56 6.98 7.99
C ASP A 292 13.75 7.28 8.92
#